data_AF-A0A7J2U5X1-F1
#
_entry.id   AF-A0A7J2U5X1-F1
#
_cell.length_a   1.000
_cell.length_b   1.000
_cell.length_c   1.000
_cell.angle_alpha   90.00
_cell.angle_beta   90.00
_cell.angle_gamma   90.00
#
_symmetry.space_group_name_H-M   'P 1'
#
loop_
_entity.id
_entity.type
_entity.pdbx_description
1 polymer ?
#
loop_
_entity_poly.entity_id
_entity_poly.type
_entity_poly.pdbx_seq_one_letter_code
_entity_poly.pdbx_strand_id
1 'polypeptide(L)' 'MPLEEIAEKVIKELNEYTLGDEDLGKVLEPLIKKCAKMSKNADEFRQCIAESIATLKNVASKIK' A
#
# COMPACT_ATOMS: atom_id res chain seq x y z
N MET A 1 10.09 4.60 15.39
CA MET A 1 10.23 4.69 13.92
C MET A 1 9.02 5.46 13.42
N PRO A 2 9.19 6.62 12.78
CA PRO A 2 8.11 7.35 12.11
C PRO A 2 7.36 6.45 11.10
N LEU A 3 6.07 6.68 10.91
CA LEU A 3 5.28 5.89 9.94
C LEU A 3 5.73 6.13 8.51
N GLU A 4 6.29 7.30 8.23
CA GLU A 4 6.91 7.64 6.95
C GLU A 4 8.10 6.72 6.64
N GLU A 5 8.95 6.42 7.62
CA GLU A 5 10.06 5.48 7.43
C GLU A 5 9.57 4.05 7.21
N ILE A 6 8.47 3.65 7.87
CA ILE A 6 7.84 2.34 7.64
C ILE A 6 7.26 2.29 6.23
N ALA A 7 6.58 3.35 5.80
CA ALA A 7 6.02 3.47 4.45
C ALA A 7 7.11 3.37 3.37
N GLU A 8 8.24 4.04 3.56
CA GLU A 8 9.39 3.94 2.64
C GLU A 8 9.97 2.53 2.58
N LYS A 9 10.05 1.83 3.71
CA LYS A 9 10.49 0.43 3.72
C LYS A 9 9.54 -0.47 2.94
N VAL A 10 8.24 -0.32 3.15
CA VAL A 10 7.22 -1.08 2.40
C VAL A 10 7.32 -0.79 0.90
N ILE A 11 7.49 0.48 0.49
CA ILE A 11 7.67 0.83 -0.93
C ILE A 11 8.93 0.18 -1.51
N LYS A 12 10.04 0.19 -0.76
CA LYS A 12 11.30 -0.46 -1.20
C LYS A 12 11.15 -1.98 -1.34
N GLU A 13 10.52 -2.64 -0.38
CA GLU A 13 10.23 -4.08 -0.46
C GLU A 13 9.31 -4.39 -1.65
N LEU A 14 8.31 -3.53 -1.92
CA LEU A 14 7.42 -3.71 -3.07
C LEU A 14 8.09 -3.48 -4.42
N ASN A 15 9.19 -2.73 -4.49
CA ASN A 15 9.96 -2.57 -5.73
C ASN A 15 10.69 -3.86 -6.16
N GLU A 16 10.76 -4.89 -5.31
CA GLU A 16 11.25 -6.22 -5.72
C GLU A 16 10.22 -6.99 -6.56
N TYR A 17 8.99 -6.49 -6.64
CA TYR A 17 7.89 -7.10 -7.37
C TYR A 17 7.46 -6.20 -8.53
N THR A 18 6.95 -6.78 -9.60
CA THR A 18 6.47 -6.05 -10.77
C THR A 18 4.99 -6.33 -11.06
N LEU A 19 4.31 -5.34 -11.64
CA LEU A 19 2.98 -5.44 -12.21
C LEU A 19 3.08 -5.05 -13.70
N GLY A 20 3.19 -6.04 -14.57
CA GLY A 20 3.59 -5.80 -15.95
C GLY A 20 5.02 -5.29 -16.01
N ASP A 21 5.22 -4.13 -16.66
CA ASP A 21 6.53 -3.48 -16.81
C ASP A 21 6.79 -2.42 -15.71
N GLU A 22 5.90 -2.28 -14.73
CA GLU A 22 6.03 -1.31 -13.64
C GLU A 22 6.41 -1.97 -12.31
N ASP A 23 7.27 -1.32 -11.53
CA ASP A 23 7.58 -1.73 -10.16
C ASP A 23 6.33 -1.58 -9.29
N LEU A 24 5.95 -2.64 -8.57
CA LEU A 24 4.74 -2.66 -7.77
C LEU A 24 4.78 -1.59 -6.66
N GLY A 25 5.97 -1.29 -6.15
CA GLY A 25 6.17 -0.21 -5.18
C GLY A 25 5.81 1.17 -5.74
N LYS A 26 6.13 1.46 -7.01
CA LYS A 26 5.70 2.72 -7.67
C LYS A 26 4.19 2.78 -7.86
N VAL A 27 3.59 1.66 -8.27
CA VAL A 27 2.13 1.57 -8.49
C VAL A 27 1.36 1.81 -7.17
N LEU A 28 1.84 1.24 -6.06
CA LEU A 28 1.17 1.30 -4.76
C LEU A 28 1.64 2.46 -3.86
N GLU A 29 2.70 3.18 -4.22
CA GLU A 29 3.26 4.29 -3.44
C GLU A 29 2.22 5.33 -2.99
N PRO A 30 1.29 5.80 -3.85
CA PRO A 30 0.28 6.77 -3.43
C PRO A 30 -0.61 6.24 -2.31
N LEU A 31 -0.98 4.96 -2.36
CA LEU A 31 -1.81 4.30 -1.37
C LEU A 31 -1.06 4.20 -0.03
N ILE A 32 0.19 3.73 -0.08
CA ILE A 32 1.04 3.53 1.09
C ILE A 32 1.31 4.86 1.81
N LYS A 33 1.67 5.91 1.06
CA LYS A 33 1.88 7.25 1.62
C LYS A 33 0.60 7.83 2.22
N LYS A 34 -0.56 7.58 1.60
CA LYS A 34 -1.85 8.03 2.13
C LYS A 34 -2.18 7.35 3.45
N CYS A 35 -2.01 6.03 3.54
CA CYS A 35 -2.21 5.28 4.78
C CYS A 35 -1.28 5.76 5.89
N ALA A 36 0.02 5.95 5.60
CA ALA A 36 0.97 6.44 6.59
C ALA A 36 0.57 7.81 7.19
N LYS A 37 0.06 8.72 6.35
CA LYS A 37 -0.42 10.04 6.79
C LYS A 37 -1.72 10.00 7.59
N MET A 38 -2.56 8.99 7.40
CA MET A 38 -3.86 8.87 8.07
C MET A 38 -3.77 8.12 9.40
N SER A 39 -2.76 7.29 9.57
CA SER A 39 -2.57 6.45 10.74
C SER A 39 -1.77 7.15 11.82
N LYS A 40 -2.07 6.82 13.07
CA LYS A 40 -1.36 7.32 14.26
C LYS A 40 -0.30 6.35 14.76
N ASN A 41 -0.40 5.09 14.37
CA ASN A 41 0.50 4.00 14.77
C ASN A 41 0.57 2.91 13.70
N ALA A 42 1.42 1.91 13.93
CA ALA A 42 1.69 0.83 12.97
C ALA A 42 0.49 -0.09 12.74
N ASP A 43 -0.36 -0.30 13.75
CA ASP A 43 -1.54 -1.16 13.62
C ASP A 43 -2.61 -0.49 12.75
N GLU A 44 -2.86 0.81 12.96
CA GLU A 44 -3.73 1.60 12.09
C GLU A 44 -3.20 1.65 10.64
N PHE A 45 -1.89 1.71 10.46
CA PHE A 45 -1.26 1.70 9.13
C PHE A 45 -1.50 0.37 8.42
N ARG A 46 -1.26 -0.76 9.10
CA ARG A 46 -1.52 -2.10 8.58
C ARG A 46 -3.00 -2.29 8.24
N GLN A 47 -3.89 -1.80 9.11
CA GLN A 47 -5.33 -1.86 8.89
C GLN A 47 -5.73 -1.07 7.63
N CYS A 48 -5.23 0.16 7.46
CA CYS A 48 -5.51 0.97 6.27
C CYS A 48 -5.10 0.28 4.96
N ILE A 49 -3.90 -0.33 4.94
CA ILE A 49 -3.43 -1.12 3.78
C ILE A 49 -4.38 -2.30 3.50
N ALA A 50 -4.74 -3.05 4.54
CA ALA A 50 -5.60 -4.24 4.40
C ALA A 50 -7.00 -3.89 3.88
N GLU A 51 -7.62 -2.83 4.40
CA GLU A 51 -8.92 -2.33 3.95
C GLU A 51 -8.87 -1.84 2.50
N SER A 52 -7.78 -1.18 2.12
CA SER A 52 -7.57 -0.70 0.75
C SER A 52 -7.46 -1.85 -0.25
N ILE A 53 -6.69 -2.90 0.09
CA ILE A 53 -6.57 -4.10 -0.73
C ILE A 53 -7.91 -4.85 -0.83
N ALA A 54 -8.63 -4.98 0.29
CA ALA A 54 -9.96 -5.60 0.30
C ALA A 54 -10.93 -4.85 -0.63
N THR A 55 -10.89 -3.52 -0.60
CA THR A 55 -11.67 -2.66 -1.49
C THR A 55 -11.32 -2.90 -2.95
N LEU A 56 -10.02 -2.90 -3.30
CA LEU A 56 -9.55 -3.18 -4.66
C LEU A 56 -10.01 -4.56 -5.15
N LYS A 57 -9.89 -5.61 -4.31
CA LYS A 57 -10.37 -6.97 -4.63
C LYS A 57 -11.88 -7.00 -4.91
N ASN A 58 -12.66 -6.31 -4.10
CA ASN A 58 -14.13 -6.24 -4.26
C ASN A 58 -14.53 -5.47 -5.53
N VAL A 59 -13.77 -4.42 -5.91
CA VAL A 59 -13.99 -3.72 -7.18
C VAL A 59 -13.61 -4.64 -8.35
N ALA A 60 -12.43 -5.27 -8.30
CA ALA A 60 -11.96 -6.18 -9.34
C ALA A 60 -12.92 -7.35 -9.57
N SER A 61 -13.50 -7.94 -8.51
CA SER A 61 -14.46 -9.04 -8.64
C SER A 61 -15.78 -8.65 -9.32
N LYS A 62 -16.06 -7.36 -9.48
CA LYS A 62 -17.25 -6.85 -10.19
C LYS A 62 -16.99 -6.57 -11.66
N ILE A 63 -15.72 -6.56 -12.09
CA ILE A 63 -15.33 -6.34 -13.48
C ILE A 63 -15.30 -7.71 -14.17
N LYS A 64 -16.14 -7.88 -15.21
CA LYS A 64 -16.21 -9.08 -16.06
C LYS A 64 -15.23 -8.99 -17.22
#